data_AF-A0A6N6NTS9-F1
#
_entry.id   AF-A0A6N6NTS9-F1
#
_cell.length_a   1.000
_cell.length_b   1.000
_cell.length_c   1.000
_cell.angle_alpha   90.00
_cell.angle_beta   90.00
_cell.angle_gamma   90.00
#
_symmetry.space_group_name_H-M   'P 1'
#
loop_
_entity.id
_entity.type
_entity.pdbx_description
1 polymer ?
#
loop_
_entity_poly.entity_id
_entity_poly.type
_entity_poly.pdbx_seq_one_letter_code
_entity_poly.pdbx_strand_id
1 'polypeptide(L)'
;MASSHACCSPINATLCARFADSPAQSNSSIYSSIGACPIILHGFLGPHPRRRFGCKMVAASRSAPWARSGERVLRMQTKQELFLDLLGTEDTQFVIPVYQRVYSWGLQQCKGLWQDINRSGRTGNAHFIGTVLYAPDRFAKTAQHQLDVIDGQQRMTTLTIVIAALVKYLRTHGATADGLTADDISGTFLHVKTGDGAAAKLILSLNDCPTLEAVVNATPMPERPSERITENLDYFYGEMEKSDFEADVLWAGMKVLTVIDAELDRGDNPQLIFESLNARGVPLTTADLVRNYLLIAMDHDEQTRLYKEYWEPIEVMFGDDPGAEKLNAAIRTWLSIRFPKVRIHDKSETYSVFKTYIEDEHAGTPEELLDELRGFCFMWAENYNFHEVKEFRCMNWAKGKRRTLVPERASQGGF
;
A
#
# COMPACT_ATOMS: atom_id res chain seq x y z
N MET A 1 -21.30 9.47 -51.28
CA MET A 1 -22.46 9.81 -52.14
C MET A 1 -22.90 8.49 -52.77
N ALA A 2 -24.11 7.97 -52.63
CA ALA A 2 -25.34 8.44 -52.01
C ALA A 2 -26.21 7.21 -51.66
N SER A 3 -26.90 7.26 -50.50
CA SER A 3 -28.32 6.90 -50.23
C SER A 3 -29.01 5.78 -51.03
N SER A 4 -29.97 4.99 -50.52
CA SER A 4 -30.65 4.80 -49.23
C SER A 4 -31.81 3.81 -49.47
N HIS A 5 -32.20 3.07 -48.42
CA HIS A 5 -33.53 2.47 -48.15
C HIS A 5 -34.04 1.26 -48.96
N ALA A 6 -34.43 0.18 -48.24
CA ALA A 6 -35.84 -0.22 -48.04
C ALA A 6 -35.99 -1.53 -47.21
N CYS A 7 -37.21 -1.70 -46.66
CA CYS A 7 -37.90 -2.92 -46.17
C CYS A 7 -37.62 -3.39 -44.72
N CYS A 8 -38.57 -3.38 -43.77
CA CYS A 8 -39.93 -3.96 -43.65
C CYS A 8 -40.00 -5.40 -43.10
N SER A 9 -40.52 -5.49 -41.87
CA SER A 9 -41.58 -6.41 -41.38
C SER A 9 -41.27 -7.58 -40.41
N PRO A 10 -42.25 -7.94 -39.53
CA PRO A 10 -42.06 -8.72 -38.30
C PRO A 10 -42.87 -10.03 -38.23
N ILE A 11 -42.37 -11.12 -37.62
CA ILE A 11 -43.17 -12.32 -37.29
C ILE A 11 -42.53 -13.09 -36.11
N ASN A 12 -43.20 -13.19 -34.95
CA ASN A 12 -43.92 -14.40 -34.48
C ASN A 12 -44.21 -14.38 -32.97
N ALA A 13 -45.47 -14.63 -32.62
CA ALA A 13 -45.94 -14.98 -31.30
C ALA A 13 -46.29 -16.48 -31.28
N THR A 14 -45.94 -17.19 -30.21
CA THR A 14 -46.49 -18.52 -29.93
C THR A 14 -46.75 -18.68 -28.43
N LEU A 15 -47.99 -19.04 -28.10
CA LEU A 15 -48.52 -19.41 -26.79
C LEU A 15 -47.86 -20.69 -26.24
N CYS A 16 -47.78 -20.79 -24.91
CA CYS A 16 -48.34 -21.95 -24.20
C CYS A 16 -48.56 -21.64 -22.71
N ALA A 17 -49.82 -21.66 -22.29
CA ALA A 17 -50.25 -21.64 -20.90
C ALA A 17 -50.22 -23.06 -20.32
N ARG A 18 -49.89 -23.21 -19.02
CA ARG A 18 -50.54 -24.17 -18.11
C ARG A 18 -50.06 -24.06 -16.65
N PHE A 19 -51.05 -24.06 -15.77
CA PHE A 19 -51.13 -24.46 -14.36
C PHE A 19 -50.39 -23.65 -13.27
N ALA A 20 -51.24 -23.05 -12.43
CA ALA A 20 -50.98 -22.69 -11.05
C ALA A 20 -51.01 -23.95 -10.17
N ASP A 21 -50.11 -24.02 -9.18
CA ASP A 21 -50.38 -24.48 -7.80
C ASP A 21 -49.28 -23.91 -6.87
N SER A 22 -49.72 -23.45 -5.70
CA SER A 22 -49.01 -22.72 -4.61
C SER A 22 -47.90 -23.52 -3.89
N PRO A 23 -47.24 -23.01 -2.82
CA PRO A 23 -46.75 -21.66 -2.48
C PRO A 23 -45.28 -21.72 -1.96
N ALA A 24 -44.67 -20.56 -1.67
CA ALA A 24 -43.83 -20.26 -0.49
C ALA A 24 -42.58 -19.38 -0.74
N GLN A 25 -42.49 -18.36 0.12
CA GLN A 25 -41.30 -17.69 0.65
C GLN A 25 -40.58 -16.58 -0.13
N SER A 26 -40.84 -15.37 0.40
CA SER A 26 -39.85 -14.47 1.02
C SER A 26 -39.33 -13.26 0.22
N ASN A 27 -39.41 -12.13 0.94
CA ASN A 27 -38.55 -10.93 0.91
C ASN A 27 -38.78 -9.85 -0.16
N SER A 28 -39.37 -8.74 0.29
CA SER A 28 -39.11 -7.36 -0.20
C SER A 28 -39.08 -6.46 1.03
N SER A 29 -37.90 -5.96 1.42
CA SER A 29 -37.27 -4.71 1.00
C SER A 29 -38.03 -3.46 1.47
N ILE A 30 -37.47 -2.86 2.51
CA ILE A 30 -37.82 -1.54 3.04
C ILE A 30 -36.88 -0.55 2.36
N TYR A 31 -37.41 0.31 1.48
CA TYR A 31 -36.82 1.62 1.16
C TYR A 31 -37.96 2.63 0.90
N SER A 32 -38.08 3.57 1.83
CA SER A 32 -38.76 4.86 1.72
C SER A 32 -37.74 5.87 2.27
N SER A 33 -37.55 7.10 1.83
CA SER A 33 -38.37 8.02 1.04
C SER A 33 -37.44 9.21 0.70
N ILE A 34 -37.41 9.67 -0.55
CA ILE A 34 -36.77 10.95 -0.94
C ILE A 34 -37.89 11.97 -1.11
N GLY A 35 -37.95 12.94 -0.20
CA GLY A 35 -38.84 14.10 -0.29
C GLY A 35 -38.17 15.23 -1.07
N ALA A 36 -38.75 15.61 -2.20
CA ALA A 36 -38.42 16.81 -2.95
C ALA A 36 -39.47 17.89 -2.67
N CYS A 37 -39.01 19.07 -2.23
CA CYS A 37 -39.84 20.27 -2.03
C CYS A 37 -39.48 21.30 -3.11
N PRO A 38 -40.44 21.88 -3.86
CA PRO A 38 -40.16 22.93 -4.83
C PRO A 38 -40.33 24.32 -4.19
N ILE A 39 -39.33 25.19 -4.32
CA ILE A 39 -39.46 26.62 -3.97
C ILE A 39 -39.50 27.45 -5.25
N ILE A 40 -40.55 28.26 -5.30
CA ILE A 40 -40.99 29.22 -6.30
C ILE A 40 -39.99 30.39 -6.40
N LEU A 41 -39.61 30.80 -7.61
CA LEU A 41 -38.91 32.06 -7.86
C LEU A 41 -39.77 32.99 -8.73
N HIS A 42 -40.28 34.05 -8.10
CA HIS A 42 -40.92 35.18 -8.78
C HIS A 42 -39.85 36.11 -9.36
N GLY A 43 -40.04 36.50 -10.62
CA GLY A 43 -39.24 37.51 -11.30
C GLY A 43 -39.67 38.95 -10.97
N PHE A 44 -38.71 39.87 -11.07
CA PHE A 44 -38.95 41.30 -11.27
C PHE A 44 -37.89 41.87 -12.23
N LEU A 45 -38.38 42.62 -13.23
CA LEU A 45 -37.66 43.30 -14.31
C LEU A 45 -37.27 44.73 -13.90
N GLY A 46 -36.11 45.22 -14.37
CA GLY A 46 -35.83 46.66 -14.49
C GLY A 46 -34.34 47.02 -14.67
N PRO A 47 -33.94 47.93 -15.61
CA PRO A 47 -32.63 47.86 -16.28
C PRO A 47 -31.65 49.00 -15.94
N HIS A 48 -30.34 48.77 -16.11
CA HIS A 48 -29.38 49.80 -16.57
C HIS A 48 -28.05 49.16 -17.06
N PRO A 49 -27.38 49.73 -18.08
CA PRO A 49 -26.31 49.06 -18.80
C PRO A 49 -24.94 49.40 -18.19
N ARG A 50 -24.17 48.37 -17.83
CA ARG A 50 -22.71 48.49 -17.67
C ARG A 50 -22.03 47.44 -18.54
N ARG A 51 -21.21 47.94 -19.47
CA ARG A 51 -20.41 47.18 -20.42
C ARG A 51 -19.64 46.06 -19.71
N ARG A 52 -19.99 44.81 -19.98
CA ARG A 52 -19.17 43.64 -19.65
C ARG A 52 -18.26 43.35 -20.85
N PHE A 53 -16.96 43.51 -20.66
CA PHE A 53 -15.97 42.78 -21.45
C PHE A 53 -16.23 41.29 -21.23
N GLY A 54 -16.60 40.58 -22.30
CA GLY A 54 -16.84 39.15 -22.26
C GLY A 54 -15.53 38.40 -22.08
N CYS A 55 -15.16 38.12 -20.83
CA CYS A 55 -14.23 37.06 -20.51
C CYS A 55 -14.99 35.73 -20.68
N LYS A 56 -14.81 35.05 -21.81
CA LYS A 56 -15.21 33.64 -21.94
C LYS A 56 -14.23 32.81 -21.10
N MET A 57 -14.47 32.70 -19.80
CA MET A 57 -13.98 31.56 -19.03
C MET A 57 -14.84 30.36 -19.44
N VAL A 58 -14.32 29.57 -20.38
CA VAL A 58 -14.72 28.18 -20.51
C VAL A 58 -14.13 27.48 -19.29
N ALA A 59 -14.94 27.31 -18.23
CA ALA A 59 -14.62 26.41 -17.15
C ALA A 59 -14.71 24.98 -17.70
N ALA A 60 -13.64 24.52 -18.35
CA ALA A 60 -13.41 23.11 -18.52
C ALA A 60 -12.97 22.59 -17.16
N SER A 61 -13.82 21.78 -16.49
CA SER A 61 -13.37 20.95 -15.38
C SER A 61 -12.30 19.99 -15.92
N ARG A 62 -11.04 20.38 -15.77
CA ARG A 62 -9.88 19.58 -16.19
C ARG A 62 -9.25 18.96 -14.95
N SER A 63 -9.95 17.97 -14.39
CA SER A 63 -9.40 17.07 -13.37
C SER A 63 -8.43 16.07 -14.01
N ALA A 64 -7.36 15.70 -13.30
CA ALA A 64 -6.42 14.65 -13.69
C ALA A 64 -7.15 13.36 -14.11
N PRO A 65 -7.01 12.86 -15.36
CA PRO A 65 -7.77 11.71 -15.86
C PRO A 65 -7.58 10.41 -15.07
N TRP A 66 -6.45 10.28 -14.39
CA TRP A 66 -6.08 9.10 -13.60
C TRP A 66 -6.64 9.12 -12.17
N ALA A 67 -7.15 10.27 -11.69
CA ALA A 67 -7.60 10.45 -10.31
C ALA A 67 -9.11 10.16 -10.11
N ARG A 68 -9.89 9.99 -11.20
CA ARG A 68 -11.32 9.66 -11.09
C ARG A 68 -11.53 8.17 -10.88
N SER A 69 -11.77 7.76 -9.64
CA SER A 69 -12.40 6.48 -9.33
C SER A 69 -13.91 6.69 -9.12
N GLY A 70 -14.73 6.21 -10.06
CA GLY A 70 -16.16 6.07 -9.80
C GLY A 70 -16.38 4.97 -8.77
N GLU A 71 -17.38 5.12 -7.89
CA GLU A 71 -17.78 4.09 -6.92
C GLU A 71 -18.08 2.77 -7.64
N ARG A 72 -17.07 1.89 -7.69
CA ARG A 72 -17.21 0.50 -8.11
C ARG A 72 -17.29 -0.35 -6.85
N VAL A 73 -18.24 -1.27 -6.83
CA VAL A 73 -18.36 -2.28 -5.79
C VAL A 73 -17.09 -3.12 -5.79
N LEU A 74 -16.42 -3.15 -4.64
CA LEU A 74 -15.25 -3.99 -4.37
C LEU A 74 -15.59 -5.45 -4.66
N ARG A 75 -14.77 -6.14 -5.44
CA ARG A 75 -14.94 -7.56 -5.79
C ARG A 75 -13.85 -8.47 -5.22
N MET A 76 -13.16 -7.99 -4.20
CA MET A 76 -12.17 -8.75 -3.43
C MET A 76 -12.73 -10.12 -3.02
N GLN A 77 -11.98 -11.17 -3.33
CA GLN A 77 -12.25 -12.52 -2.87
C GLN A 77 -11.39 -12.80 -1.64
N THR A 78 -12.00 -13.38 -0.60
CA THR A 78 -11.28 -13.72 0.63
C THR A 78 -11.54 -15.15 1.03
N LYS A 79 -10.48 -15.89 1.36
CA LYS A 79 -10.57 -17.22 1.96
C LYS A 79 -9.54 -17.35 3.09
N GLN A 80 -9.83 -18.23 4.05
CA GLN A 80 -8.83 -18.63 5.03
C GLN A 80 -8.09 -19.86 4.49
N GLU A 81 -6.76 -19.81 4.47
CA GLU A 81 -5.92 -20.87 3.91
C GLU A 81 -4.62 -21.03 4.72
N LEU A 82 -3.90 -22.13 4.54
CA LEU A 82 -2.56 -22.31 5.07
C LEU A 82 -1.58 -21.40 4.33
N PHE A 83 -0.64 -20.80 5.05
CA PHE A 83 0.37 -19.92 4.44
C PHE A 83 1.21 -20.66 3.39
N LEU A 84 1.56 -21.92 3.64
CA LEU A 84 2.34 -22.72 2.71
C LEU A 84 1.55 -23.09 1.45
N ASP A 85 0.22 -23.24 1.53
CA ASP A 85 -0.60 -23.49 0.33
C ASP A 85 -0.62 -22.25 -0.56
N LEU A 86 -0.83 -21.07 0.03
CA LEU A 86 -0.74 -19.78 -0.68
C LEU A 86 0.64 -19.59 -1.32
N LEU A 87 1.72 -19.68 -0.53
CA LEU A 87 3.08 -19.48 -1.01
C LEU A 87 3.49 -20.55 -2.03
N GLY A 88 3.02 -21.79 -1.87
CA GLY A 88 3.33 -22.94 -2.70
C GLY A 88 2.55 -23.03 -4.02
N THR A 89 1.62 -22.10 -4.28
CA THR A 89 0.83 -22.08 -5.52
C THR A 89 1.72 -22.19 -6.76
N GLU A 90 1.44 -23.16 -7.64
CA GLU A 90 2.24 -23.41 -8.84
C GLU A 90 2.25 -22.19 -9.79
N ASP A 91 3.36 -22.02 -10.51
CA ASP A 91 3.57 -20.96 -11.51
C ASP A 91 3.24 -19.53 -11.08
N THR A 92 3.21 -19.31 -9.75
CA THR A 92 2.88 -18.04 -9.11
C THR A 92 4.12 -17.40 -8.52
N GLN A 93 4.26 -16.09 -8.74
CA GLN A 93 5.33 -15.26 -8.20
C GLN A 93 4.72 -14.05 -7.49
N PHE A 94 5.16 -13.80 -6.27
CA PHE A 94 4.75 -12.65 -5.49
C PHE A 94 5.76 -11.51 -5.66
N VAL A 95 5.29 -10.33 -6.02
CA VAL A 95 6.12 -9.15 -6.23
C VAL A 95 5.71 -8.09 -5.22
N ILE A 96 6.65 -7.56 -4.45
CA ILE A 96 6.43 -6.39 -3.59
C ILE A 96 6.74 -5.15 -4.43
N PRO A 97 5.73 -4.31 -4.77
CA PRO A 97 5.94 -3.16 -5.66
C PRO A 97 6.78 -2.06 -5.02
N VAL A 98 7.37 -1.20 -5.84
CA VAL A 98 8.34 -0.17 -5.41
C VAL A 98 7.74 0.89 -4.48
N TYR A 99 6.44 1.11 -4.57
CA TYR A 99 5.75 2.05 -3.69
C TYR A 99 5.53 1.54 -2.26
N GLN A 100 5.71 0.24 -2.03
CA GLN A 100 5.64 -0.36 -0.71
C GLN A 100 6.86 -0.01 0.13
N ARG A 101 6.75 -0.21 1.44
CA ARG A 101 7.87 0.07 2.36
C ARG A 101 8.97 -0.98 2.19
N VAL A 102 10.22 -0.59 2.44
CA VAL A 102 11.32 -1.56 2.60
C VAL A 102 11.07 -2.49 3.79
N TYR A 103 11.78 -3.62 3.80
CA TYR A 103 11.69 -4.57 4.91
C TYR A 103 12.24 -3.95 6.21
N SER A 104 11.44 -3.99 7.27
CA SER A 104 11.70 -3.24 8.51
C SER A 104 11.49 -4.03 9.79
N TRP A 105 11.12 -5.31 9.71
CA TRP A 105 11.03 -6.17 10.89
C TRP A 105 12.42 -6.38 11.52
N GLY A 106 12.50 -6.17 12.83
CA GLY A 106 13.71 -6.40 13.62
C GLY A 106 13.59 -7.67 14.47
N LEU A 107 14.63 -7.92 15.25
CA LEU A 107 14.77 -9.15 16.05
C LEU A 107 13.63 -9.38 17.06
N GLN A 108 12.98 -8.34 17.57
CA GLN A 108 11.86 -8.52 18.50
C GLN A 108 10.66 -9.19 17.82
N GLN A 109 10.31 -8.76 16.61
CA GLN A 109 9.25 -9.40 15.83
C GLN A 109 9.65 -10.83 15.42
N CYS A 110 10.90 -11.03 14.99
CA CYS A 110 11.41 -12.34 14.60
C CYS A 110 11.42 -13.35 15.75
N LYS A 111 11.78 -12.92 16.97
CA LYS A 111 11.70 -13.75 18.18
C LYS A 111 10.27 -14.20 18.48
N GLY A 112 9.30 -13.29 18.36
CA GLY A 112 7.88 -13.61 18.54
C GLY A 112 7.42 -14.65 17.54
N LEU A 113 7.67 -14.40 16.24
CA LEU A 113 7.31 -15.33 15.16
C LEU A 113 7.97 -16.72 15.36
N TRP A 114 9.25 -16.76 15.71
CA TRP A 114 9.97 -18.01 15.97
C TRP A 114 9.30 -18.83 17.09
N GLN A 115 8.94 -18.19 18.20
CA GLN A 115 8.25 -18.84 19.31
C GLN A 115 6.87 -19.35 18.90
N ASP A 116 6.14 -18.57 18.12
CA ASP A 116 4.81 -18.92 17.62
C ASP A 116 4.85 -20.14 16.69
N ILE A 117 5.78 -20.19 15.74
CA ILE A 117 5.95 -21.34 14.84
C ILE A 117 6.29 -22.60 15.64
N ASN A 118 7.30 -22.54 16.51
CA ASN A 118 7.72 -23.69 17.30
C ASN A 118 6.62 -24.20 18.25
N ARG A 119 5.88 -23.28 18.90
CA ARG A 119 4.73 -23.65 19.74
C ARG A 119 3.65 -24.35 18.93
N SER A 120 3.37 -23.86 17.73
CA SER A 120 2.36 -24.44 16.84
C SER A 120 2.79 -25.83 16.37
N GLY A 121 4.08 -26.02 16.06
CA GLY A 121 4.63 -27.33 15.70
C GLY A 121 4.55 -28.37 16.80
N ARG A 122 4.78 -27.98 18.06
CA ARG A 122 4.67 -28.90 19.22
C ARG A 122 3.23 -29.24 19.59
N THR A 123 2.30 -28.31 19.38
CA THR A 123 0.90 -28.48 19.81
C THR A 123 -0.03 -28.96 18.71
N GLY A 124 0.35 -28.80 17.44
CA GLY A 124 -0.51 -29.00 16.28
C GLY A 124 -1.60 -27.94 16.11
N ASN A 125 -1.63 -26.91 16.97
CA ASN A 125 -2.64 -25.87 16.90
C ASN A 125 -2.33 -24.89 15.77
N ALA A 126 -3.35 -24.54 14.99
CA ALA A 126 -3.23 -23.51 13.97
C ALA A 126 -2.87 -22.15 14.58
N HIS A 127 -2.00 -21.41 13.92
CA HIS A 127 -1.61 -20.06 14.31
C HIS A 127 -1.93 -19.06 13.21
N PHE A 128 -2.72 -18.05 13.54
CA PHE A 128 -3.12 -17.01 12.60
C PHE A 128 -2.05 -15.93 12.51
N ILE A 129 -1.43 -15.78 11.34
CA ILE A 129 -0.36 -14.81 11.10
C ILE A 129 -0.84 -13.51 10.44
N GLY A 130 -2.12 -13.40 10.10
CA GLY A 130 -2.71 -12.17 9.54
C GLY A 130 -3.27 -12.33 8.13
N THR A 131 -3.41 -11.21 7.44
CA THR A 131 -3.90 -11.14 6.05
C THR A 131 -2.74 -10.94 5.09
N VAL A 132 -2.80 -11.62 3.95
CA VAL A 132 -2.00 -11.32 2.77
C VAL A 132 -2.96 -10.77 1.72
N LEU A 133 -2.77 -9.52 1.32
CA LEU A 133 -3.55 -8.89 0.27
C LEU A 133 -2.68 -8.76 -0.97
N TYR A 134 -3.18 -9.22 -2.11
CA TYR A 134 -2.51 -9.05 -3.37
C TYR A 134 -3.48 -8.77 -4.53
N ALA A 135 -2.94 -8.28 -5.63
CA ALA A 135 -3.66 -8.10 -6.88
C ALA A 135 -2.91 -8.78 -8.02
N PRO A 136 -3.61 -9.35 -9.01
CA PRO A 136 -2.97 -9.74 -10.27
C PRO A 136 -2.27 -8.55 -10.90
N ASP A 137 -1.02 -8.72 -11.34
CA ASP A 137 -0.32 -7.69 -12.09
C ASP A 137 -1.12 -7.38 -13.37
N ARG A 138 -1.51 -6.11 -13.49
CA ARG A 138 -2.33 -5.59 -14.60
C ARG A 138 -1.54 -5.47 -15.89
N PHE A 139 -0.22 -5.45 -15.77
CA PHE A 139 0.73 -5.19 -16.84
C PHE A 139 1.58 -6.42 -17.18
N ALA A 140 1.34 -7.57 -16.53
CA ALA A 140 2.09 -8.79 -16.74
C ALA A 140 2.11 -9.20 -18.22
N LYS A 141 3.32 -9.30 -18.77
CA LYS A 141 3.59 -9.74 -20.16
C LYS A 141 4.00 -11.21 -20.23
N THR A 142 4.24 -11.86 -19.09
CA THR A 142 4.74 -13.23 -18.98
C THR A 142 3.60 -14.24 -18.82
N ALA A 143 3.89 -15.51 -19.11
CA ALA A 143 2.95 -16.62 -18.89
C ALA A 143 2.77 -16.99 -17.40
N GLN A 144 3.56 -16.39 -16.51
CA GLN A 144 3.55 -16.65 -15.07
C GLN A 144 2.52 -15.76 -14.37
N HIS A 145 1.90 -16.29 -13.32
CA HIS A 145 0.96 -15.55 -12.49
C HIS A 145 1.74 -14.64 -11.52
N GLN A 146 1.99 -13.40 -11.94
CA GLN A 146 2.56 -12.37 -11.06
C GLN A 146 1.47 -11.71 -10.23
N LEU A 147 1.69 -11.70 -8.90
CA LEU A 147 0.78 -11.14 -7.91
C LEU A 147 1.49 -10.02 -7.14
N ASP A 148 0.97 -8.81 -7.26
CA ASP A 148 1.46 -7.63 -6.55
C ASP A 148 0.96 -7.65 -5.11
N VAL A 149 1.88 -7.72 -4.16
CA VAL A 149 1.59 -7.73 -2.73
C VAL A 149 1.29 -6.31 -2.25
N ILE A 150 0.07 -6.12 -1.77
CA ILE A 150 -0.43 -4.82 -1.29
C ILE A 150 -0.33 -4.71 0.23
N ASP A 151 -0.57 -5.81 0.95
CA ASP A 151 -0.39 -5.90 2.40
C ASP A 151 0.08 -7.32 2.78
N GLY A 152 0.72 -7.46 3.94
CA GLY A 152 1.34 -8.70 4.40
C GLY A 152 2.81 -8.83 4.00
N GLN A 153 3.37 -7.85 3.28
CA GLN A 153 4.75 -7.84 2.77
C GLN A 153 5.81 -8.26 3.82
N GLN A 154 5.78 -7.66 5.02
CA GLN A 154 6.79 -7.90 6.05
C GLN A 154 6.75 -9.35 6.52
N ARG A 155 5.55 -9.91 6.73
CA ARG A 155 5.37 -11.28 7.23
C ARG A 155 5.78 -12.30 6.17
N MET A 156 5.40 -12.07 4.92
CA MET A 156 5.81 -12.94 3.82
C MET A 156 7.32 -12.94 3.67
N THR A 157 7.97 -11.77 3.66
CA THR A 157 9.44 -11.67 3.62
C THR A 157 10.07 -12.42 4.80
N THR A 158 9.61 -12.21 6.03
CA THR A 158 10.20 -12.91 7.19
C THR A 158 10.01 -14.43 7.10
N LEU A 159 8.85 -14.92 6.67
CA LEU A 159 8.61 -16.36 6.51
C LEU A 159 9.45 -16.96 5.38
N THR A 160 9.66 -16.22 4.29
CA THR A 160 10.62 -16.60 3.24
C THR A 160 12.04 -16.70 3.80
N ILE A 161 12.45 -15.77 4.67
CA ILE A 161 13.77 -15.83 5.34
C ILE A 161 13.86 -17.05 6.27
N VAL A 162 12.80 -17.39 7.02
CA VAL A 162 12.75 -18.61 7.86
C VAL A 162 12.92 -19.86 7.01
N ILE A 163 12.22 -19.96 5.87
CA ILE A 163 12.32 -21.09 4.94
C ILE A 163 13.73 -21.17 4.35
N ALA A 164 14.33 -20.03 3.94
CA ALA A 164 15.70 -19.99 3.44
C ALA A 164 16.73 -20.42 4.49
N ALA A 165 16.58 -19.98 5.74
CA ALA A 165 17.42 -20.43 6.86
C ALA A 165 17.30 -21.95 7.09
N LEU A 166 16.07 -22.49 7.03
CA LEU A 166 15.82 -23.93 7.16
C LEU A 166 16.46 -24.71 6.01
N VAL A 167 16.29 -24.27 4.77
CA VAL A 167 16.92 -24.88 3.58
C VAL A 167 18.44 -24.91 3.75
N LYS A 168 19.05 -23.79 4.18
CA LYS A 168 20.48 -23.72 4.47
C LYS A 168 20.88 -24.74 5.55
N TYR A 169 20.16 -24.79 6.66
CA TYR A 169 20.42 -25.72 7.76
C TYR A 169 20.36 -27.19 7.31
N LEU A 170 19.31 -27.56 6.57
CA LEU A 170 19.12 -28.92 6.06
C LEU A 170 20.24 -29.33 5.09
N ARG A 171 20.68 -28.43 4.20
CA ARG A 171 21.82 -28.69 3.30
C ARG A 171 23.13 -28.88 4.07
N THR A 172 23.42 -28.01 5.04
CA THR A 172 24.66 -28.07 5.82
C THR A 172 24.77 -29.37 6.63
N HIS A 173 23.66 -29.85 7.18
CA HIS A 173 23.64 -31.01 8.07
C HIS A 173 23.27 -32.33 7.37
N GLY A 174 22.90 -32.31 6.09
CA GLY A 174 22.35 -33.48 5.40
C GLY A 174 21.07 -33.99 6.06
N ALA A 175 20.29 -33.09 6.65
CA ALA A 175 19.07 -33.39 7.37
C ALA A 175 17.82 -33.24 6.48
N THR A 176 16.69 -33.71 6.99
CA THR A 176 15.37 -33.56 6.37
C THR A 176 14.38 -32.98 7.37
N ALA A 177 13.30 -32.38 6.89
CA ALA A 177 12.17 -31.96 7.72
C ALA A 177 10.90 -32.64 7.22
N ASP A 178 10.29 -33.49 8.05
CA ASP A 178 9.13 -34.32 7.72
C ASP A 178 9.37 -35.18 6.45
N GLY A 179 10.60 -35.70 6.31
CA GLY A 179 11.04 -36.47 5.15
C GLY A 179 11.33 -35.64 3.89
N LEU A 180 11.12 -34.33 3.90
CA LEU A 180 11.46 -33.45 2.79
C LEU A 180 12.92 -33.03 2.85
N THR A 181 13.59 -33.05 1.70
CA THR A 181 14.94 -32.52 1.55
C THR A 181 14.93 -31.00 1.41
N ALA A 182 16.11 -30.39 1.54
CA ALA A 182 16.26 -28.97 1.31
C ALA A 182 15.84 -28.54 -0.12
N ASP A 183 16.05 -29.40 -1.12
CA ASP A 183 15.72 -29.10 -2.51
C ASP A 183 14.20 -29.20 -2.78
N ASP A 184 13.49 -30.11 -2.08
CA ASP A 184 12.03 -30.20 -2.13
C ASP A 184 11.39 -28.90 -1.60
N ILE A 185 11.85 -28.44 -0.44
CA ILE A 185 11.36 -27.20 0.19
C ILE A 185 11.75 -25.99 -0.66
N SER A 186 13.01 -25.91 -1.11
CA SER A 186 13.52 -24.81 -1.92
C SER A 186 12.78 -24.68 -3.26
N GLY A 187 12.56 -25.81 -3.95
CA GLY A 187 11.90 -25.83 -5.26
C GLY A 187 10.42 -25.45 -5.20
N THR A 188 9.76 -25.70 -4.07
CA THR A 188 8.33 -25.43 -3.90
C THR A 188 8.06 -24.02 -3.38
N PHE A 189 8.79 -23.59 -2.35
CA PHE A 189 8.45 -22.38 -1.59
C PHE A 189 9.38 -21.20 -1.82
N LEU A 190 10.58 -21.42 -2.37
CA LEU A 190 11.54 -20.35 -2.65
C LEU A 190 11.72 -20.04 -4.13
N HIS A 191 11.34 -20.97 -5.02
CA HIS A 191 11.54 -20.81 -6.46
C HIS A 191 10.26 -21.04 -7.26
N VAL A 192 10.18 -20.39 -8.41
CA VAL A 192 9.21 -20.66 -9.48
C VAL A 192 9.98 -21.07 -10.73
N LYS A 193 9.49 -22.09 -11.44
CA LYS A 193 10.11 -22.53 -12.70
C LYS A 193 9.85 -21.49 -13.78
N THR A 194 10.89 -21.13 -14.52
CA THR A 194 10.82 -20.19 -15.64
C THR A 194 11.40 -20.84 -16.89
N GLY A 195 11.09 -20.28 -18.06
CA GLY A 195 11.66 -20.78 -19.33
C GLY A 195 13.19 -20.75 -19.35
N ASP A 196 13.79 -19.85 -18.57
CA ASP A 196 15.24 -19.63 -18.49
C ASP A 196 15.88 -20.23 -17.21
N GLY A 197 15.13 -21.01 -16.42
CA GLY A 197 15.62 -21.67 -15.21
C GLY A 197 14.66 -21.59 -14.03
N ALA A 198 15.10 -20.97 -12.94
CA ALA A 198 14.31 -20.75 -11.74
C ALA A 198 14.46 -19.29 -11.28
N ALA A 199 13.35 -18.67 -10.91
CA ALA A 199 13.31 -17.34 -10.33
C ALA A 199 12.84 -17.42 -8.88
N ALA A 200 13.14 -16.40 -8.09
CA ALA A 200 12.65 -16.32 -6.71
C ALA A 200 11.12 -16.27 -6.68
N LYS A 201 10.52 -16.97 -5.70
CA LYS A 201 9.06 -16.99 -5.46
C LYS A 201 8.54 -15.64 -4.99
N LEU A 202 9.35 -14.92 -4.20
CA LEU A 202 9.09 -13.59 -3.68
C LEU A 202 10.16 -12.63 -4.20
N ILE A 203 9.74 -11.61 -4.94
CA ILE A 203 10.58 -10.50 -5.39
C ILE A 203 10.32 -9.30 -4.48
N LEU A 204 11.38 -8.78 -3.84
CA LEU A 204 11.29 -7.52 -3.09
C LEU A 204 11.52 -6.33 -4.03
N SER A 205 11.12 -5.15 -3.57
CA SER A 205 11.47 -3.90 -4.24
C SER A 205 12.85 -3.39 -3.79
N LEU A 206 13.41 -2.47 -4.56
CA LEU A 206 14.52 -1.60 -4.13
C LEU A 206 15.80 -2.36 -3.71
N ASN A 207 16.47 -1.86 -2.68
CA ASN A 207 17.77 -2.34 -2.18
C ASN A 207 17.68 -3.68 -1.45
N ASP A 208 16.48 -4.11 -1.05
CA ASP A 208 16.28 -5.41 -0.40
C ASP A 208 16.31 -6.57 -1.40
N CYS A 209 15.94 -6.32 -2.67
CA CYS A 209 15.82 -7.35 -3.69
C CYS A 209 17.11 -8.15 -3.92
N PRO A 210 18.27 -7.52 -4.17
CA PRO A 210 19.50 -8.27 -4.41
C PRO A 210 19.95 -9.08 -3.19
N THR A 211 19.60 -8.63 -1.98
CA THR A 211 19.93 -9.34 -0.75
C THR A 211 19.05 -10.58 -0.58
N LEU A 212 17.72 -10.47 -0.74
CA LEU A 212 16.85 -11.64 -0.65
C LEU A 212 17.14 -12.65 -1.76
N GLU A 213 17.39 -12.20 -2.98
CA GLU A 213 17.78 -13.08 -4.09
C GLU A 213 19.06 -13.85 -3.76
N ALA A 214 20.07 -13.18 -3.18
CA ALA A 214 21.30 -13.86 -2.76
C ALA A 214 21.05 -14.90 -1.67
N VAL A 215 20.16 -14.60 -0.71
CA VAL A 215 19.75 -15.53 0.35
C VAL A 215 19.03 -16.76 -0.21
N VAL A 216 18.05 -16.55 -1.10
CA VAL A 216 17.24 -17.61 -1.70
C VAL A 216 18.09 -18.52 -2.59
N ASN A 217 18.95 -17.92 -3.42
CA ASN A 217 19.80 -18.65 -4.36
C ASN A 217 21.09 -19.19 -3.74
N ALA A 218 21.36 -18.89 -2.46
CA ALA A 218 22.61 -19.19 -1.77
C ALA A 218 23.86 -18.70 -2.52
N THR A 219 23.78 -17.49 -3.10
CA THR A 219 24.90 -16.83 -3.80
C THR A 219 25.60 -15.81 -2.90
N PRO A 220 26.80 -15.30 -3.27
CA PRO A 220 27.44 -14.22 -2.52
C PRO A 220 26.53 -13.01 -2.36
N MET A 221 26.59 -12.38 -1.18
CA MET A 221 25.84 -11.16 -0.87
C MET A 221 26.28 -9.99 -1.77
N PRO A 222 25.37 -9.04 -2.07
CA PRO A 222 25.73 -7.83 -2.80
C PRO A 222 26.70 -6.95 -2.00
N GLU A 223 27.33 -5.97 -2.65
CA GLU A 223 28.27 -5.03 -2.01
C GLU A 223 27.64 -4.27 -0.82
N ARG A 224 26.34 -3.97 -0.92
CA ARG A 224 25.56 -3.30 0.12
C ARG A 224 24.35 -4.16 0.46
N PRO A 225 24.49 -5.16 1.35
CA PRO A 225 23.38 -6.02 1.73
C PRO A 225 22.42 -5.28 2.65
N SER A 226 21.15 -5.66 2.59
CA SER A 226 20.13 -5.21 3.54
C SER A 226 20.46 -5.73 4.94
N GLU A 227 20.70 -4.80 5.86
CA GLU A 227 21.02 -5.12 7.26
C GLU A 227 19.92 -5.94 7.91
N ARG A 228 18.64 -5.58 7.68
CA ARG A 228 17.49 -6.26 8.28
C ARG A 228 17.32 -7.69 7.78
N ILE A 229 17.54 -7.94 6.49
CA ILE A 229 17.45 -9.29 5.94
C ILE A 229 18.58 -10.15 6.49
N THR A 230 19.81 -9.61 6.49
CA THR A 230 21.00 -10.31 6.97
C THR A 230 20.91 -10.63 8.46
N GLU A 231 20.57 -9.64 9.30
CA GLU A 231 20.41 -9.81 10.76
C GLU A 231 19.36 -10.88 11.10
N ASN A 232 18.23 -10.88 10.38
CA ASN A 232 17.15 -11.83 10.64
C ASN A 232 17.49 -13.23 10.12
N LEU A 233 18.18 -13.36 8.98
CA LEU A 233 18.68 -14.64 8.49
C LEU A 233 19.66 -15.26 9.49
N ASP A 234 20.62 -14.48 9.98
CA ASP A 234 21.61 -14.93 10.96
C ASP A 234 20.94 -15.32 12.28
N TYR A 235 19.92 -14.57 12.71
CA TYR A 235 19.12 -14.93 13.88
C TYR A 235 18.43 -16.29 13.72
N PHE A 236 17.65 -16.49 12.64
CA PHE A 236 16.93 -17.75 12.45
C PHE A 236 17.88 -18.93 12.28
N TYR A 237 18.95 -18.77 11.50
CA TYR A 237 19.97 -19.80 11.34
C TYR A 237 20.65 -20.11 12.69
N GLY A 238 20.99 -19.08 13.48
CA GLY A 238 21.57 -19.24 14.81
C GLY A 238 20.64 -19.93 15.82
N GLU A 239 19.32 -19.75 15.72
CA GLU A 239 18.37 -20.53 16.51
C GLU A 239 18.32 -22.00 16.09
N MET A 240 18.52 -22.31 14.80
CA MET A 240 18.55 -23.68 14.28
C MET A 240 19.84 -24.44 14.64
N GLU A 241 20.95 -23.73 14.88
CA GLU A 241 22.23 -24.31 15.32
C GLU A 241 22.24 -24.72 16.81
N LYS A 242 21.18 -24.39 17.56
CA LYS A 242 21.09 -24.78 18.98
C LYS A 242 20.83 -26.28 19.12
N SER A 243 21.35 -26.86 20.20
CA SER A 243 21.24 -28.30 20.46
C SER A 243 19.81 -28.81 20.67
N ASP A 244 18.88 -27.93 21.01
CA ASP A 244 17.46 -28.23 21.23
C ASP A 244 16.58 -27.97 20.00
N PHE A 245 17.18 -27.65 18.85
CA PHE A 245 16.45 -27.46 17.61
C PHE A 245 16.02 -28.78 16.98
N GLU A 246 14.76 -28.84 16.54
CA GLU A 246 14.17 -29.98 15.82
C GLU A 246 13.52 -29.48 14.53
N ALA A 247 14.09 -29.85 13.38
CA ALA A 247 13.62 -29.39 12.06
C ALA A 247 12.15 -29.80 11.79
N ASP A 248 11.76 -31.01 12.21
CA ASP A 248 10.40 -31.52 12.08
C ASP A 248 9.39 -30.69 12.87
N VAL A 249 9.76 -30.18 14.05
CA VAL A 249 8.90 -29.32 14.87
C VAL A 249 8.71 -27.97 14.21
N LEU A 250 9.79 -27.35 13.72
CA LEU A 250 9.68 -26.08 13.02
C LEU A 250 8.80 -26.23 11.77
N TRP A 251 9.04 -27.27 10.97
CA TRP A 251 8.29 -27.52 9.75
C TRP A 251 6.82 -27.86 10.01
N ALA A 252 6.53 -28.66 11.04
CA ALA A 252 5.16 -28.89 11.51
C ALA A 252 4.46 -27.57 11.89
N GLY A 253 5.19 -26.65 12.52
CA GLY A 253 4.70 -25.31 12.84
C GLY A 253 4.37 -24.48 11.59
N MET A 254 5.26 -24.49 10.60
CA MET A 254 5.06 -23.80 9.32
C MET A 254 3.81 -24.31 8.58
N LYS A 255 3.56 -25.62 8.61
CA LYS A 255 2.39 -26.26 7.98
C LYS A 255 1.04 -25.85 8.59
N VAL A 256 1.00 -25.31 9.79
CA VAL A 256 -0.25 -24.91 10.48
C VAL A 256 -0.40 -23.40 10.62
N LEU A 257 0.46 -22.62 9.97
CA LEU A 257 0.27 -21.18 9.87
C LEU A 257 -0.91 -20.88 8.94
N THR A 258 -1.85 -20.06 9.41
CA THR A 258 -3.06 -19.68 8.67
C THR A 258 -3.07 -18.20 8.34
N VAL A 259 -3.54 -17.87 7.15
CA VAL A 259 -3.72 -16.50 6.65
C VAL A 259 -5.14 -16.28 6.18
N ILE A 260 -5.56 -15.02 6.18
CA ILE A 260 -6.61 -14.59 5.25
C ILE A 260 -5.91 -14.29 3.93
N ASP A 261 -6.14 -15.14 2.95
CA ASP A 261 -5.83 -14.89 1.56
C ASP A 261 -6.89 -13.94 0.99
N ALA A 262 -6.46 -12.76 0.57
CA ALA A 262 -7.29 -11.74 -0.04
C ALA A 262 -6.75 -11.37 -1.43
N GLU A 263 -7.50 -11.71 -2.46
CA GLU A 263 -7.19 -11.37 -3.85
C GLU A 263 -8.11 -10.27 -4.35
N LEU A 264 -7.53 -9.22 -4.94
CA LEU A 264 -8.27 -8.17 -5.63
C LEU A 264 -8.66 -8.57 -7.04
N ASP A 265 -9.87 -8.22 -7.44
CA ASP A 265 -10.26 -8.32 -8.85
C ASP A 265 -9.45 -7.28 -9.66
N ARG A 266 -9.12 -7.60 -10.92
CA ARG A 266 -8.48 -6.66 -11.86
C ARG A 266 -9.21 -5.32 -11.96
N GLY A 267 -10.53 -5.32 -11.71
CA GLY A 267 -11.38 -4.13 -11.71
C GLY A 267 -11.38 -3.29 -10.43
N ASP A 268 -10.84 -3.79 -9.32
CA ASP A 268 -10.79 -3.09 -8.03
C ASP A 268 -9.81 -1.92 -8.05
N ASN A 269 -9.81 -1.06 -7.03
CA ASN A 269 -8.82 0.00 -6.90
C ASN A 269 -7.86 -0.32 -5.74
N PRO A 270 -6.63 -0.80 -6.02
CA PRO A 270 -5.62 -1.12 -5.01
C PRO A 270 -5.37 0.04 -4.03
N GLN A 271 -5.45 1.28 -4.51
CA GLN A 271 -5.24 2.48 -3.69
C GLN A 271 -6.26 2.60 -2.55
N LEU A 272 -7.56 2.44 -2.86
CA LEU A 272 -8.62 2.57 -1.86
C LEU A 272 -8.51 1.51 -0.78
N ILE A 273 -8.08 0.31 -1.18
CA ILE A 273 -7.97 -0.83 -0.28
C ILE A 273 -6.75 -0.67 0.62
N PHE A 274 -5.61 -0.29 0.03
CA PHE A 274 -4.40 0.05 0.76
C PHE A 274 -4.68 1.11 1.82
N GLU A 275 -5.39 2.19 1.50
CA GLU A 275 -5.76 3.22 2.47
C GLU A 275 -6.65 2.67 3.60
N SER A 276 -7.62 1.83 3.27
CA SER A 276 -8.55 1.26 4.25
C SER A 276 -7.91 0.26 5.22
N LEU A 277 -6.90 -0.49 4.76
CA LEU A 277 -6.21 -1.50 5.56
C LEU A 277 -5.15 -0.87 6.47
N ASN A 278 -4.40 0.09 5.96
CA ASN A 278 -3.33 0.74 6.72
C ASN A 278 -3.84 1.66 7.84
N ALA A 279 -5.12 2.02 7.86
CA ALA A 279 -5.75 2.73 8.96
C ALA A 279 -5.71 1.97 10.31
N ARG A 280 -5.44 0.66 10.31
CA ARG A 280 -5.46 -0.20 11.52
C ARG A 280 -4.07 -0.75 11.94
N GLY A 281 -3.01 -0.47 11.18
CA GLY A 281 -1.65 -1.02 11.39
C GLY A 281 -0.62 -0.01 11.90
N VAL A 282 0.68 -0.30 11.70
CA VAL A 282 1.76 0.68 11.91
C VAL A 282 1.58 1.80 10.88
N PRO A 283 1.36 3.06 11.32
CA PRO A 283 0.87 4.10 10.43
C PRO A 283 1.83 4.38 9.26
N LEU A 284 1.25 4.41 8.06
CA LEU A 284 1.63 5.25 6.91
C LEU A 284 2.35 6.54 7.33
N THR A 285 3.59 6.81 6.89
CA THR A 285 4.05 8.21 6.90
C THR A 285 3.33 8.95 5.79
N THR A 286 3.20 10.28 5.89
CA THR A 286 2.63 11.07 4.80
C THR A 286 3.44 10.90 3.51
N ALA A 287 4.76 10.80 3.63
CA ALA A 287 5.66 10.51 2.53
C ALA A 287 5.33 9.18 1.83
N ASP A 288 5.15 8.10 2.60
CA ASP A 288 4.77 6.78 2.05
C ASP A 288 3.43 6.86 1.30
N LEU A 289 2.44 7.53 1.89
CA LEU A 289 1.10 7.67 1.30
C LEU A 289 1.14 8.47 0.00
N VAL A 290 1.93 9.55 -0.05
CA VAL A 290 2.11 10.37 -1.26
C VAL A 290 2.83 9.59 -2.36
N ARG A 291 3.95 8.91 -2.03
CA ARG A 291 4.65 8.04 -3.00
C ARG A 291 3.70 7.01 -3.58
N ASN A 292 2.97 6.31 -2.71
CA ASN A 292 2.06 5.24 -3.11
C ASN A 292 0.99 5.76 -4.08
N TYR A 293 0.33 6.86 -3.73
CA TYR A 293 -0.69 7.48 -4.58
C TYR A 293 -0.16 7.85 -5.98
N LEU A 294 1.10 8.26 -6.09
CA LEU A 294 1.70 8.69 -7.36
C LEU A 294 2.16 7.53 -8.24
N LEU A 295 2.55 6.40 -7.66
CA LEU A 295 3.18 5.30 -8.38
C LEU A 295 2.26 4.11 -8.66
N ILE A 296 1.19 3.90 -7.88
CA ILE A 296 0.37 2.67 -7.94
C ILE A 296 -0.32 2.43 -9.29
N ALA A 297 -0.54 3.48 -10.09
CA ALA A 297 -1.22 3.40 -11.38
C ALA A 297 -0.31 3.04 -12.56
N MET A 298 0.99 2.90 -12.32
CA MET A 298 2.03 2.65 -13.34
C MET A 298 2.41 1.17 -13.39
N ASP A 299 3.05 0.73 -14.48
CA ASP A 299 3.68 -0.59 -14.55
C ASP A 299 4.99 -0.65 -13.75
N HIS A 300 5.50 -1.86 -13.48
CA HIS A 300 6.69 -2.08 -12.64
C HIS A 300 7.96 -1.38 -13.15
N ASP A 301 8.16 -1.33 -14.46
CA ASP A 301 9.34 -0.69 -15.06
C ASP A 301 9.27 0.83 -14.84
N GLU A 302 8.10 1.41 -15.07
CA GLU A 302 7.85 2.84 -14.91
C GLU A 302 7.84 3.27 -13.43
N GLN A 303 7.26 2.46 -12.54
CA GLN A 303 7.35 2.66 -11.09
C GLN A 303 8.82 2.70 -10.63
N THR A 304 9.62 1.75 -11.11
CA THR A 304 11.04 1.66 -10.77
C THR A 304 11.81 2.87 -11.29
N ARG A 305 11.57 3.28 -12.54
CA ARG A 305 12.20 4.46 -13.14
C ARG A 305 11.87 5.72 -12.34
N LEU A 306 10.59 5.99 -12.12
CA LEU A 306 10.14 7.20 -11.44
C LEU A 306 10.57 7.25 -9.98
N TYR A 307 10.59 6.11 -9.29
CA TYR A 307 11.16 6.04 -7.96
C TYR A 307 12.63 6.42 -7.96
N LYS A 308 13.47 5.75 -8.77
CA LYS A 308 14.92 5.99 -8.79
C LYS A 308 15.28 7.40 -9.24
N GLU A 309 14.55 7.92 -10.22
CA GLU A 309 14.81 9.23 -10.79
C GLU A 309 14.35 10.36 -9.85
N TYR A 310 13.18 10.22 -9.23
CA TYR A 310 12.56 11.33 -8.51
C TYR A 310 12.42 11.14 -7.00
N TRP A 311 12.03 9.95 -6.54
CA TRP A 311 11.73 9.73 -5.11
C TRP A 311 12.94 9.32 -4.28
N GLU A 312 13.76 8.38 -4.75
CA GLU A 312 14.98 7.94 -4.07
C GLU A 312 15.91 9.11 -3.73
N PRO A 313 16.15 10.10 -4.62
CA PRO A 313 16.98 11.24 -4.29
C PRO A 313 16.41 12.10 -3.16
N ILE A 314 15.08 12.17 -3.02
CA ILE A 314 14.42 12.85 -1.89
C ILE A 314 14.78 12.10 -0.60
N GLU A 315 14.57 10.78 -0.55
CA GLU A 315 14.86 9.98 0.65
C GLU A 315 16.33 10.06 1.07
N VAL A 316 17.24 9.97 0.09
CA VAL A 316 18.69 10.14 0.33
C VAL A 316 19.02 11.51 0.90
N MET A 317 18.38 12.58 0.42
CA MET A 317 18.61 13.95 0.89
C MET A 317 18.20 14.15 2.36
N PHE A 318 17.12 13.50 2.80
CA PHE A 318 16.65 13.59 4.20
C PHE A 318 17.41 12.68 5.16
N GLY A 319 18.05 11.61 4.66
CA GLY A 319 18.90 10.72 5.43
C GLY A 319 18.13 9.97 6.54
N ASP A 320 18.73 9.88 7.73
CA ASP A 320 18.04 9.31 8.90
C ASP A 320 16.95 10.27 9.40
N ASP A 321 15.71 9.94 9.06
CA ASP A 321 14.50 10.67 9.43
C ASP A 321 13.44 9.70 9.99
N PRO A 322 13.56 9.31 11.28
CA PRO A 322 12.62 8.37 11.89
C PRO A 322 11.17 8.84 11.78
N GLY A 323 10.32 8.01 11.16
CA GLY A 323 8.91 8.37 10.89
C GLY A 323 8.72 9.40 9.77
N ALA A 324 9.77 9.68 9.00
CA ALA A 324 9.81 10.68 7.93
C ALA A 324 9.34 12.08 8.39
N GLU A 325 9.60 12.48 9.64
CA GLU A 325 9.05 13.72 10.20
C GLU A 325 9.49 14.97 9.42
N LYS A 326 10.76 15.05 8.98
CA LYS A 326 11.25 16.17 8.16
C LYS A 326 10.65 16.14 6.76
N LEU A 327 10.65 14.98 6.11
CA LEU A 327 10.07 14.84 4.77
C LEU A 327 8.56 15.13 4.78
N ASN A 328 7.82 14.65 5.78
CA ASN A 328 6.41 14.95 5.99
C ASN A 328 6.18 16.47 6.15
N ALA A 329 7.06 17.17 6.86
CA ALA A 329 6.98 18.62 7.01
C ALA A 329 7.26 19.37 5.70
N ALA A 330 8.22 18.90 4.89
CA ALA A 330 8.52 19.44 3.57
C ALA A 330 7.31 19.32 2.64
N ILE A 331 6.72 18.12 2.52
CA ILE A 331 5.52 17.85 1.72
C ILE A 331 4.35 18.74 2.16
N ARG A 332 4.11 18.85 3.47
CA ARG A 332 3.05 19.73 4.00
C ARG A 332 3.28 21.21 3.64
N THR A 333 4.54 21.66 3.70
CA THR A 333 4.90 23.05 3.38
C THR A 333 4.71 23.32 1.88
N TRP A 334 5.19 22.41 1.03
CA TRP A 334 4.96 22.45 -0.41
C TRP A 334 3.46 22.56 -0.73
N LEU A 335 2.65 21.69 -0.13
CA LEU A 335 1.21 21.65 -0.36
C LEU A 335 0.51 22.93 0.11
N SER A 336 0.95 23.52 1.23
CA SER A 336 0.41 24.80 1.73
C SER A 336 0.71 25.97 0.79
N ILE A 337 1.79 25.89 0.01
CA ILE A 337 2.16 26.90 -1.00
C ILE A 337 1.38 26.66 -2.30
N ARG A 338 1.25 25.40 -2.74
CA ARG A 338 0.59 25.05 -4.01
C ARG A 338 -0.93 25.09 -3.92
N PHE A 339 -1.49 24.80 -2.75
CA PHE A 339 -2.92 24.79 -2.53
C PHE A 339 -3.36 25.71 -1.38
N PRO A 340 -3.11 27.03 -1.48
CA PRO A 340 -3.33 27.98 -0.39
C PRO A 340 -4.82 28.17 -0.02
N LYS A 341 -5.75 27.67 -0.84
CA LYS A 341 -7.19 27.73 -0.61
C LYS A 341 -7.66 26.78 0.51
N VAL A 342 -6.91 25.71 0.76
CA VAL A 342 -7.24 24.71 1.80
C VAL A 342 -6.14 24.75 2.85
N ARG A 343 -6.55 24.96 4.10
CA ARG A 343 -5.62 25.02 5.23
C ARG A 343 -5.49 23.66 5.87
N ILE A 344 -4.26 23.23 6.10
CA ILE A 344 -3.92 22.04 6.88
C ILE A 344 -3.84 22.47 8.35
N HIS A 345 -4.76 21.99 9.18
CA HIS A 345 -4.83 22.31 10.60
C HIS A 345 -4.03 21.32 11.45
N ASP A 346 -4.03 20.04 11.06
CA ASP A 346 -3.26 18.97 11.70
C ASP A 346 -2.32 18.28 10.71
N LYS A 347 -1.18 17.76 11.19
CA LYS A 347 -0.25 17.02 10.33
C LYS A 347 -0.89 15.77 9.69
N SER A 348 -1.88 15.15 10.34
CA SER A 348 -2.61 13.99 9.82
C SER A 348 -3.48 14.33 8.59
N GLU A 349 -3.87 15.59 8.41
CA GLU A 349 -4.73 16.03 7.29
C GLU A 349 -3.94 16.19 5.98
N THR A 350 -2.60 16.21 6.05
CA THR A 350 -1.72 16.51 4.92
C THR A 350 -2.04 15.62 3.71
N TYR A 351 -2.23 14.32 3.93
CA TYR A 351 -2.52 13.39 2.85
C TYR A 351 -3.92 13.61 2.23
N SER A 352 -4.96 13.84 3.04
CA SER A 352 -6.29 14.14 2.50
C SER A 352 -6.32 15.42 1.66
N VAL A 353 -5.58 16.46 2.10
CA VAL A 353 -5.46 17.71 1.34
C VAL A 353 -4.63 17.49 0.07
N PHE A 354 -3.62 16.63 0.12
CA PHE A 354 -2.84 16.25 -1.07
C PHE A 354 -3.74 15.64 -2.14
N LYS A 355 -4.58 14.65 -1.78
CA LYS A 355 -5.53 14.05 -2.73
C LYS A 355 -6.47 15.07 -3.35
N THR A 356 -7.05 15.94 -2.51
CA THR A 356 -7.93 17.02 -2.97
C THR A 356 -7.23 17.92 -3.99
N TYR A 357 -5.97 18.29 -3.73
CA TYR A 357 -5.18 19.09 -4.66
C TYR A 357 -4.98 18.38 -6.01
N ILE A 358 -4.66 17.08 -5.98
CA ILE A 358 -4.44 16.31 -7.22
C ILE A 358 -5.73 16.12 -8.02
N GLU A 359 -6.84 15.84 -7.34
CA GLU A 359 -8.14 15.59 -7.98
C GLU A 359 -8.75 16.87 -8.56
N ASP A 360 -8.64 18.00 -7.85
CA ASP A 360 -9.37 19.22 -8.17
C ASP A 360 -8.55 20.28 -8.94
N GLU A 361 -7.23 20.36 -8.71
CA GLU A 361 -6.42 21.49 -9.21
C GLU A 361 -5.24 21.06 -10.09
N HIS A 362 -4.64 19.89 -9.86
CA HIS A 362 -3.49 19.45 -10.64
C HIS A 362 -3.90 18.92 -12.03
N ALA A 363 -3.34 19.52 -13.09
CA ALA A 363 -3.60 19.14 -14.48
C ALA A 363 -2.41 18.48 -15.19
N GLY A 364 -1.28 18.31 -14.49
CA GLY A 364 -0.04 17.74 -15.03
C GLY A 364 0.02 16.21 -14.97
N THR A 365 1.14 15.67 -15.41
CA THR A 365 1.45 14.24 -15.25
C THR A 365 1.99 13.94 -13.86
N PRO A 366 1.88 12.69 -13.37
CA PRO A 366 2.53 12.29 -12.12
C PRO A 366 4.05 12.57 -12.10
N GLU A 367 4.72 12.45 -13.25
CA GLU A 367 6.15 12.72 -13.38
C GLU A 367 6.47 14.23 -13.22
N GLU A 368 5.69 15.12 -13.84
CA GLU A 368 5.83 16.57 -13.66
C GLU A 368 5.65 16.97 -12.18
N LEU A 369 4.71 16.32 -11.49
CA LEU A 369 4.50 16.53 -10.07
C LEU A 369 5.68 16.02 -9.23
N LEU A 370 6.19 14.83 -9.54
CA LEU A 370 7.35 14.24 -8.86
C LEU A 370 8.59 15.11 -9.01
N ASP A 371 8.84 15.63 -10.21
CA ASP A 371 9.96 16.56 -10.47
C ASP A 371 9.85 17.83 -9.63
N GLU A 372 8.67 18.44 -9.64
CA GLU A 372 8.42 19.65 -8.87
C GLU A 372 8.56 19.42 -7.34
N LEU A 373 7.96 18.32 -6.84
CA LEU A 373 8.03 17.95 -5.43
C LEU A 373 9.49 17.68 -5.02
N ARG A 374 10.26 16.97 -5.86
CA ARG A 374 11.70 16.74 -5.64
C ARG A 374 12.45 18.07 -5.55
N GLY A 375 12.26 18.96 -6.52
CA GLY A 375 12.91 20.27 -6.54
C GLY A 375 12.59 21.10 -5.29
N PHE A 376 11.33 21.09 -4.84
CA PHE A 376 10.95 21.75 -3.60
C PHE A 376 11.61 21.10 -2.37
N CYS A 377 11.57 19.77 -2.27
CA CYS A 377 12.16 19.02 -1.16
C CYS A 377 13.65 19.29 -1.00
N PHE A 378 14.40 19.40 -2.10
CA PHE A 378 15.82 19.75 -2.07
C PHE A 378 16.06 21.15 -1.53
N MET A 379 15.35 22.14 -2.09
CA MET A 379 15.42 23.52 -1.61
C MET A 379 15.01 23.63 -0.13
N TRP A 380 13.97 22.89 0.28
CA TRP A 380 13.51 22.87 1.66
C TRP A 380 14.54 22.24 2.60
N ALA A 381 15.14 21.11 2.24
CA ALA A 381 16.12 20.39 3.05
C ALA A 381 17.41 21.21 3.24
N GLU A 382 17.92 21.87 2.19
CA GLU A 382 19.06 22.78 2.29
C GLU A 382 18.78 23.94 3.25
N ASN A 383 17.60 24.55 3.15
CA ASN A 383 17.21 25.66 4.03
C ASN A 383 16.88 25.21 5.46
N TYR A 384 16.43 23.98 5.65
CA TYR A 384 16.18 23.38 6.97
C TYR A 384 17.49 23.15 7.73
N ASN A 385 18.55 22.73 7.05
CA ASN A 385 19.89 22.57 7.65
C ASN A 385 20.51 23.91 8.10
N PHE A 386 20.09 25.05 7.53
CA PHE A 386 20.43 26.39 8.03
C PHE A 386 19.66 26.81 9.31
N HIS A 387 18.79 25.94 9.81
CA HIS A 387 18.04 26.12 11.06
C HIS A 387 18.48 25.13 12.14
N GLU A 388 19.79 24.86 12.28
CA GLU A 388 20.33 24.56 13.61
C GLU A 388 19.95 25.72 14.54
N VAL A 389 18.83 25.55 15.23
CA VAL A 389 18.40 26.33 16.39
C VAL A 389 18.60 27.83 16.17
N LYS A 390 17.70 28.48 15.42
CA LYS A 390 17.14 29.70 16.01
C LYS A 390 16.36 29.23 17.23
N GLU A 391 17.09 29.03 18.33
CA GLU A 391 16.59 29.37 19.66
C GLU A 391 15.86 30.67 19.37
N PHE A 392 14.53 30.69 19.52
CA PHE A 392 13.82 31.95 19.48
C PHE A 392 14.65 32.84 20.40
N ARG A 393 15.35 33.83 19.85
CA ARG A 393 16.04 34.83 20.64
C ARG A 393 14.91 35.41 21.44
N CYS A 394 14.70 34.91 22.64
CA CYS A 394 13.85 35.54 23.60
C CYS A 394 14.47 36.93 23.67
N MET A 395 13.73 37.92 23.14
CA MET A 395 14.16 39.30 23.20
C MET A 395 14.61 39.54 24.65
N ASN A 396 15.70 40.28 24.87
CA ASN A 396 16.36 40.34 26.18
C ASN A 396 15.38 40.63 27.36
N TRP A 397 14.24 41.26 27.09
CA TRP A 397 13.16 41.49 28.07
C TRP A 397 12.48 40.22 28.63
N ALA A 398 12.61 39.06 27.97
CA ALA A 398 11.98 37.80 28.34
C ALA A 398 12.93 36.82 29.07
N LYS A 399 14.23 37.13 29.16
CA LYS A 399 15.17 36.35 29.97
C LYS A 399 14.91 36.62 31.46
N GLY A 400 14.61 35.57 32.23
CA GLY A 400 14.44 35.64 33.69
C GLY A 400 13.01 35.88 34.20
N LYS A 401 12.00 36.02 33.32
CA LYS A 401 10.59 36.07 33.75
C LYS A 401 10.04 34.66 34.01
N ARG A 402 9.23 34.49 35.06
CA ARG A 402 8.60 33.19 35.38
C ARG A 402 7.76 32.71 34.19
N ARG A 403 7.98 31.48 33.75
CA ARG A 403 7.18 30.79 32.73
C ARG A 403 5.83 30.39 33.33
N THR A 404 4.89 31.33 33.39
CA THR A 404 3.43 31.15 33.37
C THR A 404 2.78 32.45 33.85
N LEU A 405 2.05 33.11 32.96
CA LEU A 405 0.92 33.95 33.35
C LEU A 405 -0.32 33.23 32.83
N VAL A 406 -0.72 32.17 33.52
CA VAL A 406 -2.15 31.86 33.60
C VAL A 406 -2.64 32.81 34.68
N PRO A 407 -3.48 33.82 34.37
CA PRO A 407 -4.12 34.59 35.42
C PRO A 407 -4.95 33.62 36.26
N GLU A 408 -4.79 33.63 37.58
CA GLU A 408 -5.75 32.96 38.46
C GLU A 408 -7.14 33.49 38.10
N ARG A 409 -8.02 32.60 37.61
CA ARG A 409 -9.44 32.90 37.56
C ARG A 409 -9.88 33.15 39.00
N ALA A 410 -10.07 34.42 39.34
CA ALA A 410 -10.83 34.79 40.50
C ALA A 410 -12.24 34.21 40.34
N SER A 411 -12.54 33.20 41.14
CA SER A 411 -13.89 32.76 41.42
C SER A 411 -14.61 33.88 42.16
N GLN A 412 -15.34 34.73 41.43
CA GLN A 412 -16.41 35.57 41.99
C GLN A 412 -17.59 35.57 41.02
N GLY A 413 -18.76 35.21 41.54
CA GLY A 413 -20.00 35.01 40.79
C GLY A 413 -20.84 36.28 40.59
N GLY A 414 -22.05 36.06 40.05
CA GLY A 414 -23.11 37.06 39.83
C GLY A 414 -22.84 37.94 38.60
N PHE A 415 -23.70 38.08 37.59
CA PHE A 415 -25.14 37.90 37.43
C PHE A 415 -25.44 37.31 36.05
#